data_AF-A0A1M5IWQ6-F1
#
_entry.id   AF-A0A1M5IWQ6-F1
#
_cell.length_a   1.000
_cell.length_b   1.000
_cell.length_c   1.000
_cell.angle_alpha   90.00
_cell.angle_beta   90.00
_cell.angle_gamma   90.00
#
_symmetry.space_group_name_H-M   'P 1'
#
loop_
_entity.id
_entity.type
_entity.pdbx_description
1 polymer ?
#
loop_
_entity_poly.entity_id
_entity_poly.type
_entity_poly.pdbx_seq_one_letter_code
_entity_poly.pdbx_strand_id
1 'polypeptide(L)'
;MELKNLQLEKIDGIDFIKKIDSKIENLFIEEYKELQGNVSGLTETFVIDLGTFKNLLSDHSNKKFCKFYYTQESKVLNISISFSDNSECAIIKEDKIYSLDGKFIETDNFIKLKENYANDIGAKLKKQTEEEDTLVYYTLDEINSFIKKMKDSNPAVNKLKFNMWQYCPTEIDNDLSAHFIARNNRISFCVHALVINLQTNKILAESDGYDLGNLRP
;
A
#
# COMPACT_ATOMS: atom_id res chain seq x y z
N MET A 1 -2.16 -4.33 28.09
CA MET A 1 -3.14 -3.50 27.35
C MET A 1 -2.50 -2.15 27.01
N GLU A 2 -1.84 -1.48 27.97
CA GLU A 2 -1.14 -0.19 27.76
C GLU A 2 0.00 -0.22 26.72
N LEU A 3 0.84 -1.26 26.70
CA LEU A 3 1.95 -1.37 25.72
C LEU A 3 1.48 -1.47 24.26
N LYS A 4 0.35 -2.16 24.00
CA LYS A 4 -0.26 -2.24 22.66
C LYS A 4 -0.84 -0.88 22.25
N ASN A 5 -1.47 -0.17 23.18
CA ASN A 5 -2.03 1.16 22.91
C ASN A 5 -0.92 2.18 22.64
N LEU A 6 0.20 2.13 23.37
CA LEU A 6 1.39 2.97 23.13
C LEU A 6 2.09 2.67 21.78
N GLN A 7 2.09 1.41 21.34
CA GLN A 7 2.58 1.06 19.99
C GLN A 7 1.64 1.57 18.90
N LEU A 8 0.32 1.48 19.11
CA LEU A 8 -0.68 2.01 18.18
C LEU A 8 -0.61 3.54 18.06
N GLU A 9 -0.44 4.26 19.17
CA GLU A 9 -0.25 5.73 19.20
C GLU A 9 1.03 6.18 18.49
N LYS A 10 2.14 5.42 18.62
CA LYS A 10 3.38 5.71 17.87
C LYS A 10 3.25 5.48 16.37
N ILE A 11 2.39 4.53 15.96
CA ILE A 11 2.10 4.25 14.56
C ILE A 11 1.13 5.31 13.99
N ASP A 12 0.18 5.80 14.77
CA ASP A 12 -0.77 6.87 14.40
C ASP A 12 -0.12 8.24 14.20
N GLY A 13 1.09 8.46 14.71
CA GLY A 13 1.83 9.71 14.58
C GLY A 13 2.70 9.85 13.33
N ILE A 14 2.64 8.91 12.37
CA ILE A 14 3.57 8.87 11.21
C ILE A 14 2.83 9.08 9.89
N ASP A 15 2.47 10.32 9.58
CA ASP A 15 1.94 10.71 8.27
C ASP A 15 3.08 10.81 7.25
N PHE A 16 3.06 10.01 6.17
CA PHE A 16 3.92 10.30 5.01
C PHE A 16 3.28 10.08 3.66
N ILE A 17 3.18 11.19 2.91
CA ILE A 17 3.38 11.23 1.46
C ILE A 17 4.60 12.13 1.16
N LYS A 18 5.79 11.58 1.39
CA LYS A 18 7.06 12.19 0.98
C LYS A 18 7.63 11.42 -0.22
N LYS A 19 8.30 12.15 -1.10
CA LYS A 19 9.12 11.57 -2.16
C LYS A 19 10.21 10.74 -1.47
N ILE A 20 10.41 9.51 -1.93
CA ILE A 20 11.48 8.64 -1.47
C ILE A 20 12.65 8.74 -2.44
N ASP A 21 13.86 8.75 -1.88
CA ASP A 21 15.07 8.69 -2.69
C ASP A 21 15.16 7.32 -3.37
N SER A 22 15.47 7.29 -4.66
CA SER A 22 15.48 6.05 -5.43
C SER A 22 16.47 5.01 -4.90
N LYS A 23 17.55 5.42 -4.22
CA LYS A 23 18.46 4.47 -3.58
C LYS A 23 17.82 3.76 -2.40
N ILE A 24 17.02 4.48 -1.60
CA ILE A 24 16.28 3.91 -0.47
C ILE A 24 15.19 2.98 -1.00
N GLU A 25 14.44 3.43 -2.01
CA GLU A 25 13.40 2.61 -2.65
C GLU A 25 13.99 1.29 -3.18
N ASN A 26 15.09 1.36 -3.95
CA ASN A 26 15.73 0.18 -4.51
C ASN A 26 16.20 -0.79 -3.42
N LEU A 27 16.77 -0.28 -2.32
CA LEU A 27 17.18 -1.11 -1.20
C LEU A 27 16.00 -1.87 -0.58
N PHE A 28 14.86 -1.19 -0.37
CA PHE A 28 13.67 -1.84 0.21
C PHE A 28 13.03 -2.85 -0.77
N ILE A 29 13.10 -2.59 -2.08
CA ILE A 29 12.65 -3.52 -3.12
C ILE A 29 13.56 -4.75 -3.16
N GLU A 30 14.88 -4.58 -3.03
CA GLU A 30 15.84 -5.69 -2.97
C GLU A 30 15.57 -6.59 -1.77
N GLU A 31 15.37 -6.00 -0.59
CA GLU A 31 14.99 -6.73 0.63
C GLU A 31 13.71 -7.55 0.43
N TYR A 32 12.68 -6.94 -0.18
CA TYR A 32 11.44 -7.65 -0.49
C TYR A 32 11.65 -8.82 -1.47
N LYS A 33 12.52 -8.66 -2.47
CA LYS A 33 12.86 -9.74 -3.42
C LYS A 33 13.55 -10.91 -2.74
N GLU A 34 14.43 -10.64 -1.77
CA GLU A 34 15.02 -11.71 -0.96
C GLU A 34 13.94 -12.48 -0.18
N LEU A 35 12.95 -11.77 0.36
CA LEU A 35 11.81 -12.38 1.03
C LEU A 35 10.98 -13.28 0.10
N GLN A 36 10.84 -12.95 -1.19
CA GLN A 36 10.16 -13.80 -2.18
C GLN A 36 10.85 -15.16 -2.36
N GLY A 37 12.17 -15.24 -2.16
CA GLY A 37 12.91 -16.50 -2.16
C GLY A 37 12.44 -17.47 -1.06
N ASN A 38 11.89 -16.92 0.03
CA ASN A 38 11.43 -17.68 1.20
C ASN A 38 9.90 -17.79 1.29
N VAL A 39 9.17 -16.84 0.70
CA VAL A 39 7.70 -16.76 0.71
C VAL A 39 7.17 -16.73 -0.72
N SER A 40 6.75 -17.89 -1.21
CA SER A 40 6.11 -18.02 -2.52
C SER A 40 4.79 -17.25 -2.59
N GLY A 41 4.54 -16.58 -3.73
CA GLY A 41 3.26 -15.89 -3.98
C GLY A 41 3.27 -14.41 -3.65
N LEU A 42 4.39 -13.86 -3.19
CA LEU A 42 4.56 -12.42 -3.03
C LEU A 42 4.57 -11.71 -4.40
N THR A 43 3.69 -10.72 -4.56
CA THR A 43 3.59 -9.90 -5.77
C THR A 43 4.50 -8.69 -5.64
N GLU A 44 5.25 -8.34 -6.69
CA GLU A 44 6.16 -7.17 -6.67
C GLU A 44 5.45 -5.86 -6.99
N THR A 45 4.44 -5.89 -7.86
CA THR A 45 3.85 -4.65 -8.38
C THR A 45 2.37 -4.80 -8.64
N PHE A 46 1.62 -3.77 -8.25
CA PHE A 46 0.23 -3.59 -8.64
C PHE A 46 0.09 -2.34 -9.50
N VAL A 47 -0.84 -2.35 -10.46
CA VAL A 47 -1.10 -1.21 -11.33
C VAL A 47 -2.59 -0.95 -11.39
N ILE A 48 -3.00 0.29 -11.15
CA ILE A 48 -4.39 0.73 -11.22
C ILE A 48 -4.56 1.84 -12.24
N ASP A 49 -5.70 1.84 -12.92
CA ASP A 49 -6.12 2.95 -13.78
C ASP A 49 -6.49 4.17 -12.92
N LEU A 50 -5.86 5.31 -13.19
CA LEU A 50 -6.08 6.52 -12.39
C LEU A 50 -7.49 7.06 -12.56
N GLY A 51 -8.09 6.94 -13.75
CA GLY A 51 -9.47 7.39 -13.99
C GLY A 51 -10.46 6.62 -13.11
N THR A 52 -10.34 5.30 -13.10
CA THR A 52 -11.16 4.40 -12.30
C THR A 52 -10.96 4.64 -10.82
N PHE A 53 -9.72 4.78 -10.36
CA PHE A 53 -9.43 5.07 -8.96
C PHE A 53 -10.01 6.43 -8.52
N LYS A 54 -9.91 7.46 -9.37
CA LYS A 54 -10.52 8.77 -9.10
C LYS A 54 -12.04 8.71 -9.01
N ASN A 55 -12.69 7.91 -9.85
CA ASN A 55 -14.14 7.72 -9.77
C ASN A 55 -14.52 7.09 -8.44
N LEU A 56 -13.80 6.05 -8.01
CA LEU A 56 -14.01 5.43 -6.70
C LEU A 56 -13.82 6.41 -5.54
N LEU A 57 -12.78 7.25 -5.58
CA LEU A 57 -12.56 8.29 -4.57
C LEU A 57 -13.73 9.30 -4.53
N SER A 58 -14.26 9.67 -5.70
CA SER A 58 -15.39 10.59 -5.82
C SER A 58 -16.68 9.98 -5.27
N ASP A 59 -16.96 8.72 -5.61
CA ASP A 59 -18.14 7.97 -5.17
C ASP A 59 -18.17 7.74 -3.65
N HIS A 60 -17.01 7.84 -2.99
CA HIS A 60 -16.82 7.67 -1.54
C HIS A 60 -16.26 8.93 -0.87
N SER A 61 -16.47 10.09 -1.48
CA SER A 61 -15.99 11.38 -0.94
C SER A 61 -16.56 11.75 0.43
N ASN A 62 -17.62 11.07 0.88
CA ASN A 62 -18.17 11.20 2.22
C ASN A 62 -17.43 10.38 3.29
N LYS A 63 -16.43 9.58 2.91
CA LYS A 63 -15.63 8.76 3.83
C LYS A 63 -14.35 9.49 4.23
N LYS A 64 -13.84 9.20 5.43
CA LYS A 64 -12.59 9.81 5.89
C LYS A 64 -11.34 9.11 5.35
N PHE A 65 -11.37 7.77 5.29
CA PHE A 65 -10.20 6.96 5.01
C PHE A 65 -10.34 6.07 3.78
N CYS A 66 -9.22 5.82 3.11
CA CYS A 66 -9.04 4.75 2.13
C CYS A 66 -8.01 3.76 2.68
N LYS A 67 -8.40 2.49 2.78
CA LYS A 67 -7.60 1.41 3.36
C LYS A 67 -7.25 0.41 2.27
N PHE A 68 -5.99 0.01 2.22
CA PHE A 68 -5.41 -0.97 1.32
C PHE A 68 -5.05 -2.21 2.13
N TYR A 69 -5.87 -3.25 2.04
CA TYR A 69 -5.67 -4.51 2.75
C TYR A 69 -4.85 -5.47 1.92
N TYR A 70 -3.92 -6.15 2.57
CA TYR A 70 -3.29 -7.33 2.00
C TYR A 70 -4.28 -8.49 2.02
N THR A 71 -4.49 -9.06 0.85
CA THR A 71 -5.41 -10.16 0.62
C THR A 71 -4.73 -11.23 -0.19
N GLN A 72 -5.32 -12.43 -0.25
CA GLN A 72 -4.77 -13.52 -1.03
C GLN A 72 -5.84 -14.14 -1.91
N GLU A 73 -5.53 -14.15 -3.20
CA GLU A 73 -6.34 -14.76 -4.25
C GLU A 73 -5.43 -15.68 -5.06
N SER A 74 -5.89 -16.89 -5.38
CA SER A 74 -5.11 -17.84 -6.22
C SER A 74 -3.66 -18.08 -5.75
N LYS A 75 -3.43 -18.07 -4.43
CA LYS A 75 -2.10 -18.23 -3.77
C LYS A 75 -1.10 -17.09 -4.06
N VAL A 76 -1.56 -15.96 -4.55
CA VAL A 76 -0.74 -14.75 -4.71
C VAL A 76 -1.24 -13.63 -3.83
N LEU A 77 -0.31 -12.80 -3.36
CA LEU A 77 -0.59 -11.58 -2.64
C LEU A 77 -1.36 -10.64 -3.58
N ASN A 78 -2.47 -10.12 -3.09
CA ASN A 78 -3.25 -9.08 -3.73
C ASN A 78 -3.46 -7.92 -2.75
N ILE A 79 -3.92 -6.80 -3.28
CA ILE A 79 -4.34 -5.65 -2.50
C ILE A 79 -5.83 -5.43 -2.78
N SER A 80 -6.58 -5.14 -1.73
CA SER A 80 -7.99 -4.81 -1.84
C SER A 80 -8.29 -3.53 -1.08
N ILE A 81 -9.17 -2.69 -1.62
CA ILE A 81 -9.41 -1.34 -1.10
C ILE A 81 -10.74 -1.29 -0.38
N SER A 82 -10.79 -0.56 0.74
CA SER A 82 -12.06 -0.14 1.35
C SER A 82 -12.09 1.35 1.70
N PHE A 83 -13.29 1.92 1.73
CA PHE A 83 -13.52 3.29 2.19
C PHE A 83 -14.31 3.30 3.51
N SER A 84 -13.77 3.99 4.52
CA SER A 84 -14.27 3.90 5.90
C SER A 84 -14.18 5.21 6.65
N ASP A 85 -15.02 5.38 7.67
CA ASP A 85 -14.91 6.47 8.65
C ASP A 85 -14.17 6.03 9.92
N ASN A 86 -13.89 4.74 10.03
CA ASN A 86 -13.19 4.16 11.16
C ASN A 86 -11.68 4.17 10.91
N SER A 87 -10.91 4.75 11.84
CA SER A 87 -9.45 4.67 11.83
C SER A 87 -8.91 3.31 12.29
N GLU A 88 -9.75 2.48 12.92
CA GLU A 88 -9.37 1.14 13.35
C GLU A 88 -9.27 0.15 12.17
N CYS A 89 -8.47 -0.90 12.34
CA CYS A 89 -8.14 -1.88 11.31
C CYS A 89 -9.32 -2.75 10.86
N ALA A 90 -10.35 -2.88 11.70
CA ALA A 90 -11.46 -3.76 11.44
C ALA A 90 -12.28 -3.27 10.24
N ILE A 91 -12.62 -4.20 9.35
CA ILE A 91 -13.63 -3.98 8.32
C ILE A 91 -14.96 -3.89 9.06
N ILE A 92 -15.67 -2.80 8.86
CA ILE A 92 -17.04 -2.65 9.39
C ILE A 92 -18.05 -2.88 8.27
N LYS A 93 -19.29 -3.17 8.64
CA LYS A 93 -20.35 -3.57 7.69
C LYS A 93 -20.62 -2.50 6.63
N GLU A 94 -20.32 -1.25 6.96
CA GLU A 94 -20.50 -0.06 6.11
C GLU A 94 -19.35 0.18 5.13
N ASP A 95 -18.27 -0.60 5.23
CA ASP A 95 -17.12 -0.49 4.35
C ASP A 95 -17.47 -1.08 2.97
N LYS A 96 -17.22 -0.30 1.92
CA LYS A 96 -17.33 -0.77 0.54
C LYS A 96 -15.99 -1.25 0.05
N ILE A 97 -15.99 -2.38 -0.65
CA ILE A 97 -14.79 -3.18 -0.81
C ILE A 97 -14.54 -3.52 -2.28
N TYR A 98 -13.31 -3.32 -2.73
CA TYR A 98 -12.89 -3.56 -4.11
C TYR A 98 -11.63 -4.42 -4.16
N SER A 99 -11.63 -5.49 -4.97
CA SER A 99 -10.40 -6.22 -5.32
C SER A 99 -9.64 -5.51 -6.44
N LEU A 100 -8.30 -5.56 -6.43
CA LEU A 100 -7.43 -5.09 -7.51
C LEU A 100 -6.99 -6.26 -8.40
N ASP A 101 -7.86 -6.71 -9.32
CA ASP A 101 -7.48 -7.72 -10.33
C ASP A 101 -7.42 -7.08 -11.72
N GLY A 102 -6.47 -6.16 -11.90
CA GLY A 102 -6.37 -5.32 -13.11
C GLY A 102 -7.56 -4.37 -13.34
N LYS A 103 -8.63 -4.50 -12.55
CA LYS A 103 -9.85 -3.70 -12.48
C LYS A 103 -10.37 -3.73 -11.05
N PHE A 104 -11.09 -2.68 -10.68
CA PHE A 104 -11.83 -2.63 -9.43
C PHE A 104 -13.14 -3.39 -9.57
N ILE A 105 -13.30 -4.45 -8.78
CA ILE A 105 -14.53 -5.24 -8.73
C ILE A 105 -15.02 -5.24 -7.30
N GLU A 106 -16.26 -4.76 -7.10
CA GLU A 106 -16.94 -4.87 -5.81
C GLU A 106 -17.14 -6.35 -5.48
N THR A 107 -16.74 -6.77 -4.29
CA THR A 107 -16.69 -8.21 -3.94
C THR A 107 -17.20 -8.49 -2.53
N ASP A 108 -18.12 -9.45 -2.45
CA ASP A 108 -18.62 -9.99 -1.18
C ASP A 108 -17.62 -10.97 -0.53
N ASN A 109 -16.59 -11.40 -1.28
CA ASN A 109 -15.64 -12.42 -0.83
C ASN A 109 -14.45 -11.87 -0.04
N PHE A 110 -14.41 -10.57 0.26
CA PHE A 110 -13.23 -9.96 0.85
C PHE A 110 -12.79 -10.54 2.18
N ILE A 111 -13.74 -10.85 3.07
CA ILE A 111 -13.42 -11.49 4.36
C ILE A 111 -12.64 -12.77 4.12
N LYS A 112 -13.09 -13.60 3.17
CA LYS A 112 -12.40 -14.82 2.75
C LYS A 112 -11.02 -14.54 2.15
N LEU A 113 -10.88 -13.50 1.32
CA LEU A 113 -9.58 -13.14 0.74
C LEU A 113 -8.58 -12.68 1.82
N LYS A 114 -9.04 -11.95 2.84
CA LYS A 114 -8.24 -11.57 4.00
C LYS A 114 -7.88 -12.78 4.87
N GLU A 115 -8.83 -13.68 5.13
CA GLU A 115 -8.59 -14.92 5.86
C GLU A 115 -7.59 -15.83 5.12
N ASN A 116 -7.68 -15.92 3.80
CA ASN A 116 -6.69 -16.64 2.99
C ASN A 116 -5.28 -16.08 3.18
N TYR A 117 -5.15 -14.74 3.19
CA TYR A 117 -3.87 -14.08 3.42
C TYR A 117 -3.33 -14.43 4.80
N ALA A 118 -4.12 -14.19 5.85
CA ALA A 118 -3.72 -14.44 7.24
C ALA A 118 -3.29 -15.91 7.46
N ASN A 119 -3.99 -16.86 6.84
CA ASN A 119 -3.72 -18.29 7.02
C ASN A 119 -2.57 -18.85 6.17
N ASP A 120 -2.06 -18.10 5.18
CA ASP A 120 -1.01 -18.57 4.27
C ASP A 120 0.13 -17.56 4.11
N ILE A 121 0.05 -16.60 3.17
CA ILE A 121 1.14 -15.65 2.93
C ILE A 121 1.46 -14.82 4.18
N GLY A 122 0.44 -14.29 4.87
CA GLY A 122 0.60 -13.53 6.12
C GLY A 122 1.26 -14.35 7.23
N ALA A 123 0.82 -15.59 7.43
CA ALA A 123 1.45 -16.50 8.41
C ALA A 123 2.92 -16.81 8.06
N LYS A 124 3.25 -16.97 6.78
CA LYS A 124 4.62 -17.18 6.31
C LYS A 124 5.47 -15.93 6.51
N LEU A 125 4.95 -14.76 6.17
CA LEU A 125 5.61 -13.46 6.39
C LEU A 125 5.95 -13.30 7.87
N LYS A 126 4.97 -13.45 8.76
CA LYS A 126 5.16 -13.39 10.21
C LYS A 126 6.26 -14.32 10.72
N LYS A 127 6.37 -15.52 10.15
CA LYS A 127 7.43 -16.46 10.52
C LYS A 127 8.82 -15.99 10.08
N GLN A 128 8.92 -15.30 8.95
CA GLN A 128 10.19 -14.82 8.40
C GLN A 128 10.62 -13.45 8.95
N THR A 129 9.66 -12.56 9.20
CA THR A 129 9.92 -11.14 9.52
C THR A 129 9.63 -10.79 10.98
N GLU A 130 8.95 -11.67 11.72
CA GLU A 130 8.33 -11.44 13.03
C GLU A 130 7.20 -10.40 13.03
N GLU A 131 6.91 -9.83 11.86
CA GLU A 131 5.92 -8.78 11.63
C GLU A 131 4.77 -9.31 10.76
N GLU A 132 3.55 -8.85 11.04
CA GLU A 132 2.37 -9.21 10.26
C GLU A 132 1.62 -7.92 9.97
N ASP A 133 1.93 -7.28 8.84
CA ASP A 133 1.12 -6.18 8.33
C ASP A 133 -0.11 -6.75 7.65
N THR A 134 -1.28 -6.14 7.86
CA THR A 134 -2.51 -6.56 7.17
C THR A 134 -3.13 -5.44 6.36
N LEU A 135 -2.75 -4.18 6.60
CA LEU A 135 -3.23 -3.05 5.82
C LEU A 135 -2.30 -1.83 5.89
N VAL A 136 -2.45 -0.99 4.87
CA VAL A 136 -1.95 0.37 4.80
C VAL A 136 -3.14 1.32 4.64
N TYR A 137 -3.22 2.43 5.38
CA TYR A 137 -4.35 3.37 5.26
C TYR A 137 -3.95 4.83 5.17
N TYR A 138 -4.89 5.60 4.62
CA TYR A 138 -4.81 7.02 4.29
C TYR A 138 -6.06 7.75 4.67
N THR A 139 -5.92 9.04 4.95
CA THR A 139 -7.02 9.97 4.74
C THR A 139 -7.26 10.18 3.24
N LEU A 140 -8.52 10.44 2.85
CA LEU A 140 -8.80 10.79 1.46
C LEU A 140 -8.11 12.08 1.03
N ASP A 141 -7.89 13.01 1.95
CA ASP A 141 -7.22 14.29 1.69
C ASP A 141 -5.77 14.10 1.26
N GLU A 142 -5.04 13.19 1.89
CA GLU A 142 -3.67 12.83 1.51
C GLU A 142 -3.63 12.26 0.09
N ILE A 143 -4.49 11.28 -0.22
CA ILE A 143 -4.58 10.68 -1.56
C ILE A 143 -4.92 11.74 -2.61
N ASN A 144 -5.91 12.59 -2.34
CA ASN A 144 -6.32 13.64 -3.26
C ASN A 144 -5.21 14.67 -3.48
N SER A 145 -4.47 15.03 -2.43
CA SER A 145 -3.33 15.93 -2.50
C SER A 145 -2.20 15.35 -3.34
N PHE A 146 -1.89 14.06 -3.17
CA PHE A 146 -0.93 13.34 -4.00
C PHE A 146 -1.35 13.33 -5.47
N ILE A 147 -2.59 12.93 -5.78
CA ILE A 147 -3.10 12.88 -7.15
C ILE A 147 -3.03 14.26 -7.82
N LYS A 148 -3.36 15.32 -7.08
CA LYS A 148 -3.25 16.71 -7.57
C LYS A 148 -1.81 17.06 -7.91
N LYS A 149 -0.87 16.86 -6.97
CA LYS A 149 0.56 17.12 -7.18
C LYS A 149 1.13 16.37 -8.38
N MET A 150 0.73 15.12 -8.56
CA MET A 150 1.17 14.30 -9.69
C MET A 150 0.64 14.81 -11.03
N LYS A 151 -0.60 15.30 -11.08
CA LYS A 151 -1.17 15.90 -12.30
C LYS A 151 -0.52 17.23 -12.66
N ASP A 152 -0.24 18.06 -11.65
CA ASP A 152 0.43 19.35 -11.86
C ASP A 152 1.84 19.14 -12.44
N SER A 153 2.53 18.08 -12.01
CA SER A 153 3.87 17.71 -12.50
C SER A 153 3.82 16.97 -13.83
N ASN A 154 2.80 16.14 -14.07
CA ASN A 154 2.65 15.29 -15.24
C ASN A 154 1.17 15.19 -15.66
N PRO A 155 0.66 16.09 -16.52
CA PRO A 155 -0.76 16.13 -16.88
C PRO A 155 -1.28 14.87 -17.59
N ALA A 156 -0.38 14.10 -18.21
CA ALA A 156 -0.70 12.90 -19.00
C ALA A 156 -0.77 11.60 -18.17
N VAL A 157 -0.59 11.65 -16.84
CA VAL A 157 -0.65 10.46 -15.98
C VAL A 157 -2.00 9.77 -16.13
N ASN A 158 -1.96 8.45 -16.34
CA ASN A 158 -3.16 7.64 -16.52
C ASN A 158 -3.18 6.36 -15.68
N LYS A 159 -2.06 5.95 -15.05
CA LYS A 159 -2.04 4.84 -14.09
C LYS A 159 -1.23 5.17 -12.84
N LEU A 160 -1.50 4.46 -11.76
CA LEU A 160 -0.64 4.43 -10.57
C LEU A 160 -0.04 3.03 -10.43
N LYS A 161 1.25 2.95 -10.14
CA LYS A 161 2.01 1.72 -9.93
C LYS A 161 2.44 1.68 -8.47
N PHE A 162 2.18 0.55 -7.83
CA PHE A 162 2.50 0.28 -6.43
C PHE A 162 3.62 -0.74 -6.44
N ASN A 163 4.83 -0.38 -6.01
CA ASN A 163 5.92 -1.35 -5.87
C ASN A 163 5.96 -1.81 -4.43
N MET A 164 5.81 -3.12 -4.22
CA MET A 164 5.94 -3.72 -2.90
C MET A 164 7.41 -3.68 -2.46
N TRP A 165 7.61 -3.45 -1.18
CA TRP A 165 8.92 -3.40 -0.58
C TRP A 165 8.91 -3.95 0.85
N GLN A 166 10.09 -4.04 1.45
CA GLN A 166 10.27 -4.35 2.86
C GLN A 166 11.18 -3.28 3.48
N TYR A 167 10.74 -2.67 4.58
CA TYR A 167 11.56 -1.68 5.27
C TYR A 167 12.78 -2.37 5.87
N CYS A 168 13.95 -1.75 5.70
CA CYS A 168 15.17 -2.12 6.40
C CYS A 168 15.88 -0.87 6.93
N PRO A 169 16.84 -0.99 7.87
CA PRO A 169 17.52 0.16 8.44
C PRO A 169 18.43 0.78 7.38
N THR A 170 18.37 2.10 7.22
CA THR A 170 19.24 2.84 6.29
C THR A 170 20.09 3.83 7.05
N GLU A 171 21.37 3.97 6.68
CA GLU A 171 22.27 4.99 7.24
C GLU A 171 22.02 6.40 6.66
N ILE A 172 20.92 6.58 5.92
CA ILE A 172 20.61 7.80 5.17
C ILE A 172 19.58 8.63 5.96
N ASP A 173 19.97 9.88 6.28
CA ASP A 173 19.18 10.94 6.91
C ASP A 173 18.62 10.64 8.33
N ASN A 174 19.08 11.39 9.33
CA ASN A 174 18.82 11.10 10.75
C ASN A 174 17.32 11.15 11.13
N ASP A 175 16.52 11.97 10.45
CA ASP A 175 15.09 12.14 10.80
C ASP A 175 14.20 11.02 10.22
N LEU A 176 14.52 10.50 9.03
CA LEU A 176 13.75 9.41 8.39
C LEU A 176 14.19 8.04 8.88
N SER A 177 15.48 7.88 9.23
CA SER A 177 16.03 6.60 9.70
C SER A 177 15.28 6.04 10.91
N ALA A 178 14.85 6.89 11.85
CA ALA A 178 14.08 6.47 13.02
C ALA A 178 12.74 5.81 12.64
N HIS A 179 12.08 6.29 11.58
CA HIS A 179 10.83 5.72 11.09
C HIS A 179 11.06 4.37 10.39
N PHE A 180 12.15 4.23 9.63
CA PHE A 180 12.51 2.97 8.99
C PHE A 180 12.93 1.91 10.01
N ILE A 181 13.69 2.29 11.04
CA ILE A 181 14.03 1.41 12.15
C ILE A 181 12.77 0.93 12.88
N ALA A 182 11.82 1.82 13.14
CA ALA A 182 10.57 1.46 13.81
C ALA A 182 9.65 0.55 12.96
N ARG A 183 9.88 0.51 11.65
CA ARG A 183 9.14 -0.33 10.69
C ARG A 183 9.98 -1.48 10.14
N ASN A 184 11.15 -1.74 10.72
CA ASN A 184 12.06 -2.73 10.20
C ASN A 184 11.36 -4.09 9.95
N ASN A 185 11.68 -4.73 8.83
CA ASN A 185 11.08 -5.98 8.34
C ASN A 185 9.60 -5.93 7.94
N ARG A 186 8.88 -4.83 8.18
CA ARG A 186 7.48 -4.65 7.77
C ARG A 186 7.38 -4.47 6.26
N ILE A 187 6.27 -4.89 5.67
CA ILE A 187 6.03 -4.75 4.22
C ILE A 187 5.04 -3.62 3.93
N SER A 188 5.35 -2.85 2.88
CA SER A 188 4.49 -1.77 2.35
C SER A 188 4.74 -1.60 0.87
N PHE A 189 4.34 -0.46 0.31
CA PHE A 189 4.56 -0.09 -1.06
C PHE A 189 4.87 1.41 -1.22
N CYS A 190 5.68 1.76 -2.21
CA CYS A 190 5.65 3.11 -2.81
C CYS A 190 4.64 3.18 -3.93
N VAL A 191 4.22 4.40 -4.24
CA VAL A 191 3.43 4.69 -5.43
C VAL A 191 4.14 5.63 -6.39
N HIS A 192 4.09 5.22 -7.66
CA HIS A 192 4.56 5.97 -8.82
C HIS A 192 3.38 6.33 -9.70
N ALA A 193 3.42 7.52 -10.27
CA ALA A 193 2.54 7.89 -11.37
C ALA A 193 3.13 7.41 -12.70
N LEU A 194 2.31 6.75 -13.51
CA LEU A 194 2.69 6.27 -14.83
C LEU A 194 1.95 7.02 -15.93
N VAL A 195 2.69 7.31 -16.99
CA VAL A 195 2.15 7.65 -18.30
C VAL A 195 2.32 6.43 -19.18
N ILE A 196 1.22 5.75 -19.49
CA ILE A 196 1.22 4.58 -20.39
C ILE A 196 0.61 4.96 -21.73
N ASN A 197 1.22 4.52 -22.83
CA ASN A 197 0.58 4.54 -24.13
C ASN A 197 -0.57 3.52 -24.15
N LEU A 198 -1.83 3.99 -24.19
CA LEU A 198 -3.01 3.12 -24.07
C LEU A 198 -3.20 2.14 -25.24
N GLN A 199 -2.58 2.39 -26.40
CA GLN A 199 -2.67 1.49 -27.56
C GLN A 199 -1.64 0.35 -27.49
N THR A 200 -0.46 0.63 -26.96
CA THR A 200 0.69 -0.30 -26.95
C THR A 200 1.01 -0.85 -25.56
N ASN A 201 0.35 -0.35 -24.53
CA ASN A 201 0.64 -0.60 -23.11
C ASN A 201 2.10 -0.31 -22.69
N LYS A 202 2.85 0.47 -23.48
CA LYS A 202 4.22 0.86 -23.15
C LYS A 202 4.25 1.98 -22.12
N ILE A 203 5.12 1.86 -21.12
CA ILE A 203 5.44 2.94 -20.19
C ILE A 203 6.21 4.02 -20.95
N LEU A 204 5.69 5.24 -20.93
CA LEU A 204 6.30 6.42 -21.55
C LEU A 204 7.06 7.27 -20.52
N ALA A 205 6.55 7.31 -19.29
CA ALA A 205 7.17 7.97 -18.16
C ALA A 205 6.71 7.33 -16.84
N GLU A 206 7.59 7.36 -15.84
CA GLU A 206 7.36 6.93 -14.47
C GLU A 206 7.91 8.02 -13.55
N SER A 207 7.14 8.43 -12.54
CA SER A 207 7.59 9.40 -11.54
C SER A 207 8.53 8.78 -10.52
N ASP A 208 9.13 9.63 -9.67
CA ASP A 208 9.69 9.17 -8.40
C ASP A 208 8.63 8.45 -7.54
N GLY A 209 9.09 7.56 -6.67
CA GLY A 209 8.27 6.87 -5.69
C GLY A 209 7.91 7.75 -4.50
N TYR A 210 6.70 7.57 -3.99
CA TYR A 210 6.22 8.21 -2.76
C TYR A 210 5.79 7.12 -1.77
N ASP A 211 6.22 7.22 -0.51
CA ASP A 211 5.55 6.45 0.56
C ASP A 211 4.11 6.90 0.53
N LEU A 212 3.18 5.96 0.57
CA LEU A 212 1.83 6.40 0.77
C LEU A 212 1.52 6.53 2.26
N GLY A 213 1.97 5.68 3.24
CA GLY A 213 1.23 5.63 4.52
C GLY A 213 1.50 4.90 5.82
N ASN A 214 0.37 4.76 6.55
CA ASN A 214 0.25 4.22 7.90
C ASN A 214 0.00 2.72 7.87
N LEU A 215 0.91 1.96 8.47
CA LEU A 215 0.88 0.49 8.50
C LEU A 215 0.19 -0.05 9.74
N ARG A 216 -0.67 -1.05 9.59
CA ARG A 216 -1.25 -1.76 10.72
C ARG A 216 -1.16 -3.27 10.59
N PRO A 217 -0.99 -3.97 11.74
CA PRO A 217 -1.31 -5.38 11.82
C PRO A 217 -2.81 -5.64 11.77
#